data_AF-A0A843CYA0-F1
#
_entry.id   AF-A0A843CYA0-F1
#
_cell.length_a   1.000
_cell.length_b   1.000
_cell.length_c   1.000
_cell.angle_alpha   90.00
_cell.angle_beta   90.00
_cell.angle_gamma   90.00
#
_symmetry.space_group_name_H-M   'P 1'
#
loop_
_entity.id
_entity.type
_entity.pdbx_description
1 polymer ?
#
loop_
_entity_poly.entity_id
_entity_poly.type
_entity_poly.pdbx_seq_one_letter_code
_entity_poly.pdbx_strand_id
1 'polypeptide(L)' 'MVVEHTCGFKRDIYCRECGTELIQNPRGELLCPKCGRRPAILCPHCGKLW' A
#
# COMPACT_ATOMS: atom_id res chain seq x y z
N MET A 1 -1.32 -10.42 -2.78
CA MET A 1 -0.24 -10.16 -1.82
C MET A 1 -0.76 -9.11 -0.85
N VAL A 2 -0.99 -9.51 0.40
CA VAL A 2 -1.50 -8.59 1.42
C VAL A 2 -0.36 -7.66 1.85
N VAL A 3 -0.60 -6.35 1.86
CA VAL A 3 0.37 -5.40 2.41
C VAL A 3 0.11 -5.23 3.90
N GLU A 4 1.17 -5.16 4.71
CA GLU A 4 1.09 -5.06 6.16
C GLU A 4 1.59 -3.68 6.61
N HIS A 5 0.73 -2.91 7.25
CA HIS A 5 1.13 -1.65 7.84
C HIS A 5 1.99 -1.89 9.08
N THR A 6 2.85 -0.93 9.43
CA THR A 6 3.70 -0.98 10.63
C THR A 6 2.92 -1.18 11.94
N CYS A 7 1.64 -0.85 11.98
CA CYS A 7 0.76 -1.14 13.13
C CYS A 7 0.21 -2.59 13.17
N GLY A 8 0.60 -3.45 12.23
CA GLY A 8 0.13 -4.83 12.10
C GLY A 8 -1.15 -4.98 11.26
N PHE A 9 -1.70 -3.89 10.74
CA PHE A 9 -2.93 -3.92 9.92
C PHE A 9 -2.64 -4.42 8.51
N LYS A 10 -3.35 -5.46 8.08
CA LYS A 10 -3.17 -6.12 6.78
C LYS A 10 -4.35 -5.82 5.88
N ARG A 11 -4.08 -5.41 4.63
CA ARG A 11 -5.12 -5.39 3.60
C ARG A 11 -4.52 -5.52 2.20
N ASP A 12 -5.31 -6.00 1.26
CA ASP A 12 -4.97 -5.94 -0.15
C ASP A 12 -5.26 -4.52 -0.67
N ILE A 13 -4.26 -3.91 -1.31
CA ILE A 13 -4.39 -2.56 -1.86
C ILE A 13 -4.14 -2.64 -3.36
N TYR A 14 -5.09 -2.10 -4.13
CA TYR A 14 -5.02 -2.10 -5.58
C TYR A 14 -4.78 -0.68 -6.08
N CYS A 15 -3.98 -0.56 -7.13
CA CYS A 15 -3.81 0.69 -7.85
C CYS A 15 -5.14 1.08 -8.50
N ARG A 16 -5.61 2.30 -8.22
CA ARG A 16 -6.90 2.80 -8.75
C ARG A 16 -6.93 2.90 -10.28
N GLU A 17 -5.79 3.06 -10.94
CA GLU A 17 -5.74 3.20 -12.40
C GLU A 17 -5.66 1.88 -13.14
N CYS A 18 -4.73 1.00 -12.75
CA CYS A 18 -4.45 -0.20 -13.51
C CYS A 18 -5.05 -1.47 -12.88
N GLY A 19 -5.63 -1.36 -11.68
CA GLY A 19 -6.18 -2.49 -10.92
C GLY A 19 -5.13 -3.47 -10.38
N THR A 20 -3.84 -3.21 -10.61
CA THR A 20 -2.76 -4.09 -10.14
C THR A 20 -2.54 -3.92 -8.64
N GLU A 21 -2.28 -5.02 -7.95
CA GLU A 21 -1.92 -5.03 -6.53
C GLU A 21 -0.68 -4.15 -6.28
N LEU A 22 -0.79 -3.28 -5.27
CA LEU A 22 0.33 -2.52 -4.78
C LEU A 22 1.24 -3.44 -3.98
N ILE A 23 2.53 -3.27 -4.17
CA ILE A 23 3.55 -3.93 -3.38
C ILE A 23 4.07 -2.95 -2.34
N GLN A 24 4.46 -3.48 -1.19
CA GLN A 24 5.14 -2.71 -0.17
C GLN A 24 6.65 -2.82 -0.37
N ASN A 25 7.34 -1.68 -0.38
CA ASN A 25 8.79 -1.67 -0.46
C ASN A 25 9.42 -2.01 0.93
N PRO A 26 10.74 -2.26 1.00
CA PRO A 26 11.41 -2.54 2.28
C PRO A 26 11.33 -1.40 3.30
N ARG A 27 10.94 -0.19 2.87
CA ARG A 27 10.74 0.99 3.72
C ARG A 27 9.31 1.12 4.24
N GLY A 28 8.41 0.22 3.84
CA GLY A 28 7.00 0.23 4.23
C GLY A 28 6.08 1.00 3.28
N GLU A 29 6.61 1.68 2.27
CA GLU A 29 5.82 2.51 1.35
C GLU A 29 5.14 1.66 0.27
N LEU A 30 3.94 2.08 -0.13
CA LEU A 30 3.19 1.43 -1.21
C LEU A 30 3.67 1.89 -2.59
N LEU A 31 3.92 0.92 -3.47
CA LEU A 31 4.36 1.13 -4.83
C LEU A 31 3.52 0.29 -5.80
N CYS A 32 3.08 0.89 -6.90
CA CYS A 32 2.49 0.16 -8.00
C CYS A 32 3.60 -0.32 -8.95
N PRO A 33 3.82 -1.63 -9.12
CA PRO A 33 4.88 -2.15 -10.00
C PRO A 33 4.62 -1.88 -11.49
N LYS A 34 3.35 -1.67 -11.87
CA LYS A 34 2.94 -1.45 -13.26
C LYS A 34 2.95 0.03 -13.67
N CYS A 35 2.48 0.91 -12.78
CA CYS A 35 2.38 2.35 -13.05
C CYS A 35 3.57 3.16 -12.50
N GLY A 36 4.38 2.59 -11.60
CA GLY A 36 5.42 3.32 -10.87
C GLY A 36 4.90 4.33 -9.84
N ARG A 37 3.60 4.31 -9.55
CA ARG A 37 2.95 5.25 -8.62
C ARG A 37 3.18 4.88 -7.17
N ARG A 38 3.29 5.91 -6.33
CA ARG A 38 3.47 5.80 -4.87
C ARG A 38 2.32 6.49 -4.15
N PRO A 39 1.16 5.82 -4.02
CA PRO A 39 0.02 6.44 -3.37
C PRO A 39 0.25 6.52 -1.85
N ALA A 40 0.09 7.72 -1.31
CA ALA A 40 0.03 7.96 0.13
C ALA A 40 -1.36 7.57 0.64
N ILE A 41 -1.48 6.39 1.27
CA ILE A 41 -2.73 5.88 1.83
C ILE A 41 -2.67 6.00 3.34
N LEU A 42 -3.76 6.43 3.98
CA LEU A 42 -3.87 6.40 5.43
C LEU A 42 -4.34 5.03 5.88
N CYS A 43 -3.66 4.47 6.88
CA CYS A 43 -4.07 3.25 7.52
C CYS A 43 -5.40 3.48 8.26
N PRO A 44 -6.48 2.73 7.94
CA PRO A 44 -7.78 2.92 8.59
C PRO A 44 -7.78 2.55 10.07
N HIS A 45 -6.76 1.81 10.54
CA HIS A 45 -6.65 1.38 11.93
C HIS A 45 -5.96 2.43 12.83
N CYS A 46 -4.82 2.96 12.41
CA CYS A 46 -4.03 3.90 13.22
C CYS A 46 -4.01 5.35 12.70
N GLY A 47 -4.58 5.61 11.51
CA GLY A 47 -4.64 6.93 10.90
C GLY A 47 -3.30 7.46 10.36
N LYS A 48 -2.20 6.69 10.46
CA LYS A 48 -0.89 7.07 9.92
C LYS A 48 -0.77 6.73 8.44
N LEU A 49 0.15 7.41 7.75
CA LEU A 49 0.53 7.05 6.38
C LEU A 49 1.07 5.63 6.32
N TRP A 50 0.72 4.94 5.23
CA TRP A 50 1.10 3.57 4.98
C TRP A 50 2.61 3.44 4.76
#